data_AF-A0A521UU42-F1
#
_entry.id   AF-A0A521UU42-F1
#
_cell.length_a   1.000
_cell.length_b   1.000
_cell.length_c   1.000
_cell.angle_alpha   90.00
_cell.angle_beta   90.00
_cell.angle_gamma   90.00
#
_symmetry.space_group_name_H-M   'P 1'
#
loop_
_entity.id
_entity.type
_entity.pdbx_description
1 polymer ?
#
loop_
_entity_poly.entity_id
_entity_poly.type
_entity_poly.pdbx_seq_one_letter_code
_entity_poly.pdbx_strand_id
1 'polypeptide(L)'
;MDLFPDASLVDFSYLLEPQAGRRGFVRVGPDARLQFEDATPARFWGVVIDQQNIAIPKHMIDIVLETLARAGVNMIRLHALDNRTWERYGVVRQNIIDEAHPNSSRYLDEEVRDRVDYWIGAAKKRGIYSYLGFRAFRTFRAGDGVPNADSLDRGARPYAIFNKRLIELQKEYIDSLAVFHTNPYTGLTYANEPAIACFELLNDDDMLFRPEVWSAMPQPYWGEFNRLWNEWLIGRYGTTARLKAAWTNSGGISALASQESLERRNVRLPSMDMMSFEQATLSPYYDPVRSPARRSDAVRFAMELQSRYFKELRDHAVQRGIKVPLHASVRTDLKPMTFTVRAGLDMTSGNVYQDHPAFLAGEEWMGREFFTNRNYLAESGSSGFASSIAKYHWSDKPGAIREWSTCWPNAYRGGSIL
;
A
#
# COMPACT_ATOMS: atom_id res chain seq x y z
N MET A 1 18.37 2.68 -38.73
CA MET A 1 18.08 1.26 -38.42
C MET A 1 17.01 1.28 -37.36
N ASP A 2 15.92 0.56 -37.57
CA ASP A 2 14.86 0.44 -36.56
C ASP A 2 15.45 -0.32 -35.36
N LEU A 3 15.45 0.29 -34.18
CA LEU A 3 16.07 -0.29 -32.97
C LEU A 3 15.34 -1.57 -32.49
N PHE A 4 14.14 -1.85 -33.01
CA PHE A 4 13.29 -2.95 -32.57
C PHE A 4 12.62 -3.72 -33.74
N PRO A 5 13.39 -4.44 -34.56
CA PRO A 5 12.88 -5.08 -35.78
C PRO A 5 11.74 -6.08 -35.55
N ASP A 6 11.69 -6.78 -34.41
CA ASP A 6 10.64 -7.78 -34.12
C ASP A 6 9.41 -7.23 -33.38
N ALA A 7 9.51 -6.03 -32.79
CA ALA A 7 8.38 -5.25 -32.26
C ALA A 7 7.88 -4.21 -33.27
N SER A 8 8.40 -4.24 -34.51
CA SER A 8 8.21 -3.21 -35.53
C SER A 8 6.87 -3.29 -36.27
N LEU A 9 6.22 -4.46 -36.31
CA LEU A 9 5.05 -4.68 -37.18
C LEU A 9 3.79 -3.95 -36.68
N VAL A 10 3.71 -3.60 -35.40
CA VAL A 10 2.56 -2.89 -34.83
C VAL A 10 3.04 -1.81 -33.86
N ASP A 11 2.58 -0.57 -34.08
CA ASP A 11 2.86 0.59 -33.24
C ASP A 11 1.53 1.19 -32.76
N PHE A 12 1.25 1.02 -31.48
CA PHE A 12 0.04 1.53 -30.81
C PHE A 12 0.21 2.90 -30.18
N SER A 13 1.34 3.60 -30.41
CA SER A 13 1.58 4.92 -29.84
C SER A 13 0.53 5.97 -30.26
N TYR A 14 -0.19 5.74 -31.37
CA TYR A 14 -1.32 6.57 -31.80
C TYR A 14 -2.52 6.55 -30.82
N LEU A 15 -2.58 5.57 -29.92
CA LEU A 15 -3.59 5.52 -28.84
C LEU A 15 -3.24 6.46 -27.68
N LEU A 16 -1.99 6.92 -27.61
CA LEU A 16 -1.49 7.77 -26.55
C LEU A 16 -1.74 9.24 -26.86
N GLU A 17 -1.83 10.04 -25.80
CA GLU A 17 -1.85 11.49 -25.97
C GLU A 17 -0.46 11.99 -26.41
N PRO A 18 -0.37 13.10 -27.14
CA PRO A 18 0.93 13.70 -27.46
C PRO A 18 1.75 14.03 -26.21
N GLN A 19 1.08 14.34 -25.09
CA GLN A 19 1.70 14.57 -23.80
C GLN A 19 0.73 14.19 -22.67
N ALA A 20 1.21 13.46 -21.67
CA ALA A 20 0.42 13.17 -20.47
C ALA A 20 0.17 14.46 -19.67
N GLY A 21 -1.00 14.54 -19.03
CA GLY A 21 -1.41 15.68 -18.23
C GLY A 21 -1.98 16.87 -19.02
N ARG A 22 -2.05 16.79 -20.35
CA ARG A 22 -2.62 17.88 -21.17
C ARG A 22 -4.11 18.13 -20.91
N ARG A 23 -4.83 17.12 -20.40
CA ARG A 23 -6.24 17.20 -19.99
C ARG A 23 -6.42 17.64 -18.54
N GLY A 24 -5.34 18.06 -17.88
CA GLY A 24 -5.33 18.41 -16.47
C GLY A 24 -5.21 17.19 -15.56
N PHE A 25 -5.44 17.42 -14.26
CA PHE A 25 -5.36 16.39 -13.22
C PHE A 25 -6.44 15.30 -13.37
N VAL A 26 -6.08 14.07 -13.03
CA VAL A 26 -7.05 12.99 -12.84
C VAL A 26 -7.87 13.28 -11.58
N ARG A 27 -9.17 12.95 -11.61
CA ARG A 27 -10.12 13.10 -10.50
C ARG A 27 -11.09 11.92 -10.46
N VAL A 28 -11.75 11.74 -9.31
CA VAL A 28 -12.91 10.86 -9.22
C VAL A 28 -14.16 11.63 -9.65
N GLY A 29 -14.81 11.15 -10.71
CA GLY A 29 -16.03 11.71 -11.25
C GLY A 29 -17.28 11.37 -10.41
N PRO A 30 -18.42 11.98 -10.73
CA PRO A 30 -19.69 11.78 -10.00
C PRO A 30 -20.24 10.34 -10.10
N ASP A 31 -19.80 9.56 -11.07
CA ASP A 31 -20.16 8.15 -11.28
C ASP A 31 -19.16 7.17 -10.63
N ALA A 32 -18.30 7.66 -9.73
CA ALA A 32 -17.24 6.92 -9.08
C ALA A 32 -16.20 6.30 -10.04
N ARG A 33 -16.01 6.88 -11.23
CA ARG A 33 -14.95 6.52 -12.17
C ARG A 33 -13.87 7.59 -12.24
N LEU A 34 -12.71 7.24 -12.78
CA LEU A 34 -11.66 8.22 -13.04
C LEU A 34 -12.02 9.04 -14.28
N GLN A 35 -11.78 10.35 -14.19
CA GLN A 35 -11.90 11.30 -15.30
C GLN A 35 -10.78 12.34 -15.24
N PHE A 36 -10.47 12.98 -16.36
CA PHE A 36 -9.60 14.16 -16.40
C PHE A 36 -10.38 15.44 -16.03
N GLU A 37 -9.71 16.60 -15.96
CA GLU A 37 -10.36 17.88 -15.59
C GLU A 37 -11.39 18.33 -16.62
N ASP A 38 -11.21 17.96 -17.89
CA ASP A 38 -12.16 18.18 -18.97
C ASP A 38 -13.37 17.21 -18.96
N ALA A 39 -13.52 16.41 -17.89
CA ALA A 39 -14.53 15.38 -17.68
C ALA A 39 -14.45 14.18 -18.64
N THR A 40 -13.38 14.04 -19.44
CA THR A 40 -13.20 12.83 -20.26
C THR A 40 -12.81 11.63 -19.38
N PRO A 41 -13.31 10.41 -19.67
CA PRO A 41 -12.96 9.23 -18.89
C PRO A 41 -11.45 8.93 -18.91
N ALA A 42 -10.87 8.71 -17.74
CA ALA A 42 -9.47 8.31 -17.59
C ALA A 42 -9.38 6.80 -17.42
N ARG A 43 -8.59 6.13 -18.28
CA ARG A 43 -8.34 4.68 -18.23
C ARG A 43 -6.85 4.44 -18.38
N PHE A 44 -6.31 3.63 -17.50
CA PHE A 44 -4.89 3.36 -17.45
C PHE A 44 -4.59 1.88 -17.61
N TRP A 45 -3.61 1.58 -18.44
CA TRP A 45 -3.01 0.27 -18.61
C TRP A 45 -1.49 0.44 -18.63
N GLY A 46 -0.82 -0.29 -17.75
CA GLY A 46 0.53 0.06 -17.36
C GLY A 46 1.38 -1.08 -16.86
N VAL A 47 2.65 -0.75 -16.64
CA VAL A 47 3.67 -1.65 -16.10
C VAL A 47 4.26 -1.07 -14.81
N VAL A 48 4.78 -1.95 -13.96
CA VAL A 48 5.50 -1.55 -12.75
C VAL A 48 6.99 -1.48 -13.08
N ILE A 49 7.62 -0.34 -12.77
CA ILE A 49 9.08 -0.19 -12.74
C ILE A 49 9.48 -0.20 -11.27
N ASP A 50 10.10 -1.29 -10.83
CA ASP A 50 10.33 -1.57 -9.41
C ASP A 50 11.81 -1.44 -9.00
N GLN A 51 12.04 -0.89 -7.81
CA GLN A 51 13.34 -0.86 -7.11
C GLN A 51 14.49 -0.34 -7.99
N GLN A 52 15.58 -1.12 -8.09
CA GLN A 52 16.81 -0.79 -8.83
C GLN A 52 16.58 -0.47 -10.31
N ASN A 53 15.46 -0.94 -10.90
CA ASN A 53 15.15 -0.65 -12.30
C ASN A 53 14.79 0.82 -12.52
N ILE A 54 14.54 1.57 -11.45
CA ILE A 54 14.32 3.02 -11.48
C ILE A 54 15.65 3.75 -11.67
N ALA A 55 16.74 3.24 -11.11
CA ALA A 55 18.07 3.87 -11.12
C ALA A 55 18.91 3.60 -12.39
N ILE A 56 18.31 3.05 -13.45
CA ILE A 56 19.02 2.76 -14.70
C ILE A 56 19.46 4.03 -15.45
N PRO A 57 20.41 3.95 -16.40
CA PRO A 57 20.84 5.10 -17.20
C PRO A 57 19.69 5.72 -18.01
N LYS A 58 19.68 7.06 -18.15
CA LYS A 58 18.63 7.82 -18.86
C LYS A 58 18.35 7.35 -20.29
N HIS A 59 19.38 6.99 -21.05
CA HIS A 59 19.18 6.46 -22.41
C HIS A 59 18.43 5.11 -22.42
N MET A 60 18.58 4.28 -21.38
CA MET A 60 17.80 3.05 -21.22
C MET A 60 16.35 3.35 -20.84
N ILE A 61 16.13 4.41 -20.03
CA ILE A 61 14.78 4.91 -19.72
C ILE A 61 14.04 5.31 -21.00
N ASP A 62 14.70 6.04 -21.90
CA ASP A 62 14.14 6.40 -23.21
C ASP A 62 13.74 5.17 -24.04
N ILE A 63 14.66 4.18 -24.15
CA ILE A 63 14.42 2.91 -24.86
C ILE A 63 13.20 2.16 -24.28
N VAL A 64 13.10 2.08 -22.95
CA VAL A 64 11.97 1.43 -22.27
C VAL A 64 10.67 2.18 -22.56
N LEU A 65 10.65 3.50 -22.40
CA LEU A 65 9.44 4.30 -22.62
C LEU A 65 8.99 4.30 -24.09
N GLU A 66 9.93 4.25 -25.05
CA GLU A 66 9.60 4.08 -26.47
C GLU A 66 8.97 2.71 -26.75
N THR A 67 9.53 1.66 -26.14
CA THR A 67 8.96 0.30 -26.25
C THR A 67 7.55 0.24 -25.66
N LEU A 68 7.35 0.83 -24.49
CA LEU A 68 6.04 0.91 -23.82
C LEU A 68 5.04 1.73 -24.63
N ALA A 69 5.47 2.88 -25.17
CA ALA A 69 4.61 3.73 -25.99
C ALA A 69 4.12 3.00 -27.24
N ARG A 70 5.02 2.29 -27.93
CA ARG A 70 4.69 1.45 -29.09
C ARG A 70 3.75 0.29 -28.74
N ALA A 71 3.82 -0.21 -27.51
CA ALA A 71 2.89 -1.23 -27.00
C ALA A 71 1.50 -0.65 -26.61
N GLY A 72 1.33 0.68 -26.60
CA GLY A 72 0.08 1.33 -26.19
C GLY A 72 -0.08 1.46 -24.67
N VAL A 73 1.00 1.22 -23.92
CA VAL A 73 1.03 1.46 -22.46
C VAL A 73 0.95 2.96 -22.20
N ASN A 74 -0.01 3.36 -21.36
CA ASN A 74 -0.27 4.77 -21.05
C ASN A 74 0.01 5.13 -19.59
N MET A 75 0.54 4.19 -18.80
CA MET A 75 0.93 4.42 -17.41
C MET A 75 2.17 3.60 -17.01
N ILE A 76 3.04 4.21 -16.21
CA ILE A 76 4.06 3.50 -15.42
C ILE A 76 3.81 3.70 -13.93
N ARG A 77 4.06 2.66 -13.14
CA ARG A 77 4.11 2.74 -11.68
C ARG A 77 5.56 2.68 -11.21
N LEU A 78 6.06 3.77 -10.62
CA LEU A 78 7.37 3.80 -9.98
C LEU A 78 7.20 3.28 -8.55
N HIS A 79 7.63 2.05 -8.31
CA HIS A 79 7.36 1.33 -7.06
C HIS A 79 8.63 1.12 -6.22
N ALA A 80 8.41 0.96 -4.90
CA ALA A 80 9.41 0.57 -3.93
C ALA A 80 10.65 1.48 -3.90
N LEU A 81 10.42 2.78 -4.11
CA LEU A 81 11.46 3.82 -4.11
C LEU A 81 12.31 3.79 -2.83
N ASP A 82 11.71 3.40 -1.71
CA ASP A 82 12.28 3.38 -0.37
C ASP A 82 12.77 1.98 0.09
N ASN A 83 12.89 1.00 -0.83
CA ASN A 83 13.04 -0.40 -0.45
C ASN A 83 14.45 -0.81 -0.03
N ARG A 84 14.57 -1.24 1.23
CA ARG A 84 15.79 -1.73 1.87
C ARG A 84 15.71 -3.20 2.30
N THR A 85 14.71 -3.96 1.84
CA THR A 85 14.42 -5.34 2.30
C THR A 85 15.67 -6.25 2.28
N TRP A 86 16.54 -6.09 1.28
CA TRP A 86 17.70 -6.96 1.08
C TRP A 86 18.87 -6.72 2.04
N GLU A 87 18.86 -5.63 2.81
CA GLU A 87 19.93 -5.28 3.75
C GLU A 87 20.08 -6.34 4.86
N ARG A 88 18.97 -6.94 5.32
CA ARG A 88 18.99 -8.02 6.31
C ARG A 88 19.75 -9.28 5.83
N TYR A 89 19.92 -9.40 4.52
CA TYR A 89 20.67 -10.47 3.86
C TYR A 89 22.08 -10.02 3.43
N GLY A 90 22.54 -8.86 3.91
CA GLY A 90 23.85 -8.29 3.56
C GLY A 90 23.91 -7.66 2.17
N VAL A 91 22.78 -7.40 1.52
CA VAL A 91 22.71 -6.83 0.17
C VAL A 91 22.05 -5.46 0.22
N VAL A 92 22.87 -4.41 0.08
CA VAL A 92 22.38 -3.03 -0.02
C VAL A 92 22.23 -2.68 -1.49
N ARG A 93 21.01 -2.33 -1.90
CA ARG A 93 20.71 -1.85 -3.27
C ARG A 93 20.47 -0.34 -3.25
N GLN A 94 20.88 0.35 -4.30
CA GLN A 94 20.60 1.78 -4.42
C GLN A 94 19.09 2.02 -4.51
N ASN A 95 18.59 3.01 -3.77
CA ASN A 95 17.20 3.44 -3.78
C ASN A 95 17.12 4.94 -3.45
N ILE A 96 15.92 5.50 -3.27
CA ILE A 96 15.75 6.95 -3.09
C ILE A 96 16.25 7.47 -1.74
N ILE A 97 16.50 6.61 -0.75
CA ILE A 97 17.02 6.99 0.57
C ILE A 97 18.55 7.07 0.48
N ASP A 98 19.12 8.20 0.86
CA ASP A 98 20.55 8.50 0.71
C ASP A 98 21.44 7.69 1.68
N GLU A 99 22.35 6.91 1.10
CA GLU A 99 23.33 6.09 1.84
C GLU A 99 24.48 6.88 2.44
N ALA A 100 24.67 8.14 2.04
CA ALA A 100 25.64 9.01 2.71
C ALA A 100 25.25 9.30 4.17
N HIS A 101 24.02 8.96 4.56
CA HIS A 101 23.46 9.18 5.90
C HIS A 101 23.00 7.86 6.55
N PRO A 102 23.88 6.90 6.85
CA PRO A 102 23.50 5.52 7.21
C PRO A 102 22.64 5.39 8.48
N ASN A 103 22.69 6.39 9.38
CA ASN A 103 21.86 6.44 10.59
C ASN A 103 20.55 7.23 10.41
N SER A 104 20.18 7.61 9.20
CA SER A 104 18.97 8.39 8.90
C SER A 104 18.32 7.90 7.62
N SER A 105 17.00 7.83 7.60
CA SER A 105 16.23 7.56 6.39
C SER A 105 15.57 8.82 5.81
N ARG A 106 15.96 10.02 6.27
CA ARG A 106 15.28 11.30 5.96
C ARG A 106 15.85 12.02 4.74
N TYR A 107 17.04 11.63 4.29
CA TYR A 107 17.74 12.24 3.18
C TYR A 107 17.45 11.48 1.90
N LEU A 108 17.25 12.20 0.79
CA LEU A 108 16.96 11.60 -0.51
C LEU A 108 18.21 11.63 -1.38
N ASP A 109 18.54 10.51 -1.99
CA ASP A 109 19.66 10.38 -2.93
C ASP A 109 19.39 11.24 -4.17
N GLU A 110 20.28 12.19 -4.45
CA GLU A 110 20.09 13.16 -5.53
C GLU A 110 20.11 12.50 -6.92
N GLU A 111 20.91 11.46 -7.12
CA GLU A 111 21.01 10.76 -8.39
C GLU A 111 19.76 9.92 -8.64
N VAL A 112 19.30 9.16 -7.65
CA VAL A 112 18.08 8.36 -7.79
C VAL A 112 16.87 9.29 -7.93
N ARG A 113 16.81 10.40 -7.20
CA ARG A 113 15.74 11.40 -7.38
C ARG A 113 15.75 11.99 -8.79
N ASP A 114 16.92 12.34 -9.34
CA ASP A 114 17.04 12.77 -10.74
C ASP A 114 16.57 11.69 -11.74
N ARG A 115 16.77 10.40 -11.44
CA ARG A 115 16.21 9.32 -12.27
C ARG A 115 14.69 9.24 -12.18
N VAL A 116 14.10 9.37 -11.00
CA VAL A 116 12.64 9.43 -10.81
C VAL A 116 12.07 10.63 -11.57
N ASP A 117 12.70 11.80 -11.45
CA ASP A 117 12.33 13.01 -12.18
C ASP A 117 12.36 12.78 -13.69
N TYR A 118 13.41 12.12 -14.17
CA TYR A 118 13.59 11.84 -15.58
C TYR A 118 12.55 10.84 -16.10
N TRP A 119 12.24 9.76 -15.36
CA TRP A 119 11.14 8.85 -15.69
C TRP A 119 9.84 9.61 -15.90
N ILE A 120 9.46 10.49 -14.96
CA ILE A 120 8.23 11.28 -15.05
C ILE A 120 8.26 12.22 -16.27
N GLY A 121 9.35 12.98 -16.45
CA GLY A 121 9.47 13.94 -17.54
C GLY A 121 9.53 13.30 -18.93
N ALA A 122 10.25 12.18 -19.06
CA ALA A 122 10.37 11.44 -20.31
C ALA A 122 9.08 10.67 -20.64
N ALA A 123 8.38 10.11 -19.65
CA ALA A 123 7.08 9.46 -19.82
C ALA A 123 6.02 10.49 -20.24
N LYS A 124 6.02 11.67 -19.60
CA LYS A 124 5.13 12.78 -19.93
C LYS A 124 5.17 13.15 -21.41
N LYS A 125 6.38 13.30 -21.97
CA LYS A 125 6.60 13.63 -23.41
C LYS A 125 6.05 12.58 -24.37
N ARG A 126 5.77 11.37 -23.90
CA ARG A 126 5.30 10.22 -24.70
C ARG A 126 3.84 9.86 -24.42
N GLY A 127 3.10 10.70 -23.70
CA GLY A 127 1.69 10.40 -23.37
C GLY A 127 1.50 9.39 -22.25
N ILE A 128 2.57 9.04 -21.53
CA ILE A 128 2.54 8.03 -20.47
C ILE A 128 2.44 8.73 -19.11
N TYR A 129 1.37 8.42 -18.37
CA TYR A 129 1.13 8.93 -17.02
C TYR A 129 1.97 8.18 -15.97
N SER A 130 2.20 8.80 -14.82
CA SER A 130 2.94 8.19 -13.71
C SER A 130 2.04 7.91 -12.51
N TYR A 131 2.24 6.77 -11.87
CA TYR A 131 1.74 6.40 -10.54
C TYR A 131 2.96 6.33 -9.62
N LEU A 132 2.90 6.97 -8.44
CA LEU A 132 3.93 6.81 -7.41
C LEU A 132 3.36 6.34 -6.06
N GLY A 133 4.17 5.60 -5.29
CA GLY A 133 3.89 5.30 -3.89
C GLY A 133 4.79 6.09 -2.94
N PHE A 134 4.27 6.46 -1.77
CA PHE A 134 5.04 7.12 -0.72
C PHE A 134 5.77 6.11 0.16
N ARG A 135 5.07 5.39 1.05
CA ARG A 135 5.70 4.38 1.91
C ARG A 135 5.50 2.98 1.33
N ALA A 136 6.57 2.27 1.01
CA ALA A 136 6.49 0.86 0.67
C ALA A 136 7.26 -0.02 1.65
N PHE A 137 8.59 0.07 1.65
CA PHE A 137 9.45 -0.81 2.43
C PHE A 137 10.56 -0.05 3.17
N ARG A 138 10.34 1.23 3.48
CA ARG A 138 11.29 2.08 4.22
C ARG A 138 11.80 1.41 5.50
N THR A 139 13.11 1.34 5.63
CA THR A 139 13.78 1.02 6.91
C THR A 139 14.04 2.32 7.65
N PHE A 140 13.39 2.49 8.80
CA PHE A 140 13.62 3.64 9.67
C PHE A 140 14.87 3.41 10.53
N ARG A 141 15.56 4.48 10.92
CA ARG A 141 16.83 4.43 11.65
C ARG A 141 16.76 5.18 12.98
N ALA A 142 17.68 4.90 13.89
CA ALA A 142 17.73 5.56 15.20
C ALA A 142 17.90 7.09 15.07
N GLY A 143 18.71 7.57 14.11
CA GLY A 143 18.88 8.99 13.84
C GLY A 143 17.63 9.69 13.27
N ASP A 144 16.58 8.94 12.91
CA ASP A 144 15.27 9.51 12.59
C ASP A 144 14.51 9.94 13.86
N GLY A 145 15.07 9.72 15.05
CA GLY A 145 14.38 9.89 16.33
C GLY A 145 13.35 8.79 16.59
N VAL A 146 13.54 7.62 15.95
CA VAL A 146 12.68 6.45 16.09
C VAL A 146 13.25 5.56 17.20
N PRO A 147 12.54 5.38 18.34
CA PRO A 147 13.04 4.57 19.44
C PRO A 147 13.11 3.10 19.05
N ASN A 148 14.19 2.41 19.40
CA ASN A 148 14.38 0.98 19.10
C ASN A 148 14.17 0.66 17.59
N ALA A 149 14.67 1.53 16.70
CA ALA A 149 14.48 1.42 15.26
C ALA A 149 14.94 0.08 14.69
N ASP A 150 16.06 -0.47 15.19
CA ASP A 150 16.63 -1.75 14.73
C ASP A 150 15.72 -2.96 15.03
N SER A 151 14.72 -2.80 15.91
CA SER A 151 13.70 -3.83 16.17
C SER A 151 12.52 -3.79 15.20
N LEU A 152 12.44 -2.76 14.34
CA LEU A 152 11.38 -2.60 13.37
C LEU A 152 11.77 -3.28 12.07
N ASP A 153 10.89 -4.16 11.58
CA ASP A 153 11.03 -4.72 10.24
C ASP A 153 10.68 -3.67 9.16
N ARG A 154 10.90 -4.01 7.89
CA ARG A 154 10.67 -3.14 6.74
C ARG A 154 9.30 -2.46 6.77
N GLY A 155 9.28 -1.18 6.37
CA GLY A 155 8.09 -0.34 6.41
C GLY A 155 7.61 -0.02 7.83
N ALA A 156 8.23 -0.54 8.89
CA ALA A 156 7.75 -0.49 10.27
C ALA A 156 6.28 -0.90 10.40
N ARG A 157 5.90 -2.03 9.81
CA ARG A 157 4.53 -2.57 9.83
C ARG A 157 4.23 -3.28 11.16
N PRO A 158 3.09 -3.04 11.85
CA PRO A 158 2.07 -2.02 11.59
C PRO A 158 2.32 -0.70 12.37
N TYR A 159 3.46 -0.57 13.05
CA TYR A 159 3.84 0.56 13.92
C TYR A 159 3.67 1.93 13.24
N ALA A 160 3.99 2.01 11.94
CA ALA A 160 3.90 3.21 11.12
C ALA A 160 2.47 3.74 10.93
N ILE A 161 1.45 2.95 11.29
CA ILE A 161 0.04 3.35 11.22
C ILE A 161 -0.39 4.11 12.48
N PHE A 162 0.29 3.94 13.62
CA PHE A 162 -0.17 4.53 14.89
C PHE A 162 0.87 5.33 15.66
N ASN A 163 2.16 5.03 15.49
CA ASN A 163 3.20 5.75 16.20
C ASN A 163 3.35 7.16 15.60
N LYS A 164 3.19 8.17 16.45
CA LYS A 164 3.22 9.59 16.04
C LYS A 164 4.49 9.94 15.26
N ARG A 165 5.68 9.53 15.72
CA ARG A 165 6.94 9.89 15.05
C ARG A 165 7.05 9.27 13.66
N LEU A 166 6.65 8.01 13.51
CA LEU A 166 6.62 7.33 12.21
C LEU A 166 5.63 7.98 11.23
N ILE A 167 4.49 8.47 11.71
CA ILE A 167 3.52 9.22 10.88
C ILE A 167 4.12 10.57 10.44
N GLU A 168 4.77 11.30 11.35
CA GLU A 168 5.45 12.56 11.00
C GLU A 168 6.56 12.36 9.95
N LEU A 169 7.32 11.26 10.02
CA LEU A 169 8.34 10.94 9.03
C LEU A 169 7.76 10.58 7.64
N GLN A 170 6.52 10.09 7.60
CA GLN A 170 5.80 9.87 6.34
C GLN A 170 5.31 11.20 5.75
N LYS A 171 4.80 12.11 6.57
CA LYS A 171 4.44 13.47 6.14
C LYS A 171 5.66 14.25 5.63
N GLU A 172 6.78 14.15 6.34
CA GLU A 172 8.07 14.73 5.93
C GLU A 172 8.53 14.18 4.56
N TYR A 173 8.34 12.88 4.34
CA TYR A 173 8.67 12.26 3.04
C TYR A 173 7.75 12.73 1.91
N ILE A 174 6.43 12.83 2.16
CA ILE A 174 5.47 13.41 1.21
C ILE A 174 5.88 14.84 0.84
N ASP A 175 6.18 15.66 1.84
CA ASP A 175 6.60 17.06 1.64
C ASP A 175 7.89 17.15 0.82
N SER A 176 8.91 16.38 1.20
CA SER A 176 10.22 16.36 0.53
C SER A 176 10.12 15.91 -0.92
N LEU A 177 9.41 14.80 -1.18
CA LEU A 177 9.33 14.20 -2.51
C LEU A 177 8.39 14.97 -3.43
N ALA A 178 7.20 15.33 -2.96
CA ALA A 178 6.13 15.80 -3.85
C ALA A 178 5.88 17.33 -3.81
N VAL A 179 6.28 18.00 -2.74
CA VAL A 179 5.87 19.40 -2.48
C VAL A 179 7.04 20.36 -2.66
N PHE A 180 8.18 20.07 -2.05
CA PHE A 180 9.33 20.99 -2.02
C PHE A 180 10.28 20.80 -3.21
N HIS A 181 10.32 19.60 -3.76
CA HIS A 181 11.16 19.29 -4.92
C HIS A 181 10.46 19.67 -6.23
N THR A 182 11.20 20.37 -7.10
CA THR A 182 10.75 20.68 -8.46
C THR A 182 11.47 19.76 -9.43
N ASN A 183 10.70 19.03 -10.25
CA ASN A 183 11.26 18.18 -11.29
C ASN A 183 11.93 19.06 -12.37
N PRO A 184 13.25 18.96 -12.61
CA PRO A 184 13.93 19.78 -13.61
C PRO A 184 13.51 19.49 -15.06
N TYR A 185 12.91 18.32 -15.33
CA TYR A 185 12.46 17.92 -16.68
C TYR A 185 11.04 18.35 -17.01
N THR A 186 10.24 18.73 -16.01
CA THR A 186 8.87 19.23 -16.21
C THR A 186 8.65 20.65 -15.70
N GLY A 187 9.54 21.16 -14.85
CA GLY A 187 9.42 22.48 -14.22
C GLY A 187 8.35 22.56 -13.13
N LEU A 188 7.78 21.42 -12.71
CA LEU A 188 6.70 21.33 -11.74
C LEU A 188 7.10 20.48 -10.55
N THR A 189 6.53 20.77 -9.38
CA THR A 189 6.55 19.84 -8.25
C THR A 189 5.62 18.65 -8.54
N TYR A 190 5.84 17.49 -7.92
CA TYR A 190 4.97 16.34 -8.21
C TYR A 190 3.52 16.57 -7.76
N ALA A 191 3.29 17.37 -6.71
CA ALA A 191 1.95 17.76 -6.29
C ALA A 191 1.20 18.59 -7.35
N ASN A 192 1.94 19.27 -8.24
CA ASN A 192 1.40 20.12 -9.30
C ASN A 192 1.57 19.53 -10.71
N GLU A 193 2.00 18.27 -10.84
CA GLU A 193 2.24 17.62 -12.14
C GLU A 193 1.01 16.81 -12.58
N PRO A 194 0.21 17.30 -13.56
CA PRO A 194 -0.96 16.55 -14.06
C PRO A 194 -0.61 15.26 -14.82
N ALA A 195 0.65 15.06 -15.20
CA ALA A 195 1.12 13.78 -15.73
C ALA A 195 1.25 12.68 -14.66
N ILE A 196 1.17 13.01 -13.37
CA ILE A 196 0.99 12.03 -12.30
C ILE A 196 -0.51 11.81 -12.13
N ALA A 197 -0.94 10.55 -12.22
CA ALA A 197 -2.36 10.19 -12.20
C ALA A 197 -2.90 9.92 -10.79
N CYS A 198 -2.07 9.39 -9.89
CA CYS A 198 -2.44 9.10 -8.50
C CYS A 198 -1.19 8.91 -7.62
N PHE A 199 -1.42 8.98 -6.30
CA PHE A 199 -0.44 8.54 -5.31
C PHE A 199 -1.00 7.45 -4.41
N GLU A 200 -0.12 6.51 -4.06
CA GLU A 200 -0.36 5.51 -3.03
C GLU A 200 0.30 5.93 -1.70
N LEU A 201 -0.49 6.09 -0.64
CA LEU A 201 0.00 6.49 0.67
C LEU A 201 0.85 5.38 1.34
N LEU A 202 0.42 4.14 1.22
CA LEU A 202 1.15 2.97 1.71
C LEU A 202 0.96 1.77 0.78
N ASN A 203 1.97 0.90 0.76
CA ASN A 203 1.96 -0.38 0.05
C ASN A 203 1.89 -1.57 1.00
N ASP A 204 0.88 -2.43 0.82
CA ASP A 204 0.70 -3.75 1.45
C ASP A 204 0.91 -3.76 2.97
N ASP A 205 0.30 -2.79 3.64
CA ASP A 205 0.33 -2.69 5.09
C ASP A 205 -1.04 -2.31 5.63
N ASP A 206 -1.42 -2.91 6.76
CA ASP A 206 -2.61 -2.58 7.50
C ASP A 206 -2.50 -3.15 8.91
N MET A 207 -3.42 -2.75 9.77
CA MET A 207 -3.41 -3.17 11.17
C MET A 207 -3.56 -4.69 11.37
N LEU A 208 -4.04 -5.44 10.37
CA LEU A 208 -4.27 -6.89 10.41
C LEU A 208 -3.48 -7.64 9.32
N PHE A 209 -2.46 -7.03 8.71
CA PHE A 209 -1.67 -7.66 7.66
C PHE A 209 -0.81 -8.78 8.24
N ARG A 210 -0.22 -8.52 9.41
CA ARG A 210 0.54 -9.44 10.28
C ARG A 210 -0.08 -9.44 11.69
N PRO A 211 -1.27 -10.01 11.87
CA PRO A 211 -2.03 -9.87 13.12
C PRO A 211 -1.31 -10.49 14.34
N GLU A 212 -0.41 -11.45 14.13
CA GLU A 212 0.42 -12.07 15.17
C GLU A 212 1.36 -11.07 15.86
N VAL A 213 1.71 -9.97 15.19
CA VAL A 213 2.61 -8.93 15.72
C VAL A 213 1.99 -8.24 16.93
N TRP A 214 0.65 -8.18 17.07
CA TRP A 214 -0.02 -7.49 18.17
C TRP A 214 0.40 -8.00 19.55
N SER A 215 0.64 -9.30 19.68
CA SER A 215 1.07 -9.93 20.94
C SER A 215 2.59 -9.87 21.17
N ALA A 216 3.37 -9.51 20.15
CA ALA A 216 4.83 -9.62 20.15
C ALA A 216 5.53 -8.32 19.76
N MET A 217 4.84 -7.18 19.81
CA MET A 217 5.43 -5.88 19.50
C MET A 217 6.62 -5.59 20.45
N PRO A 218 7.74 -5.06 19.94
CA PRO A 218 8.83 -4.60 20.78
C PRO A 218 8.43 -3.35 21.56
N GLN A 219 9.12 -3.07 22.67
CA GLN A 219 9.01 -1.78 23.36
C GLN A 219 9.71 -0.68 22.56
N PRO A 220 9.23 0.58 22.60
CA PRO A 220 8.07 1.07 23.37
C PRO A 220 6.70 0.86 22.67
N TYR A 221 6.69 0.30 21.46
CA TYR A 221 5.50 0.23 20.61
C TYR A 221 4.36 -0.59 21.21
N TRP A 222 4.68 -1.70 21.87
CA TRP A 222 3.67 -2.48 22.61
C TRP A 222 2.98 -1.63 23.68
N GLY A 223 3.74 -0.86 24.45
CA GLY A 223 3.20 0.00 25.51
C GLY A 223 2.27 1.08 24.95
N GLU A 224 2.67 1.71 23.85
CA GLU A 224 1.84 2.68 23.14
C GLU A 224 0.54 2.04 22.61
N PHE A 225 0.65 0.88 21.96
CA PHE A 225 -0.49 0.17 21.38
C PHE A 225 -1.48 -0.30 22.45
N ASN A 226 -0.99 -0.88 23.55
CA ASN A 226 -1.81 -1.29 24.70
C ASN A 226 -2.52 -0.10 25.36
N ARG A 227 -1.84 1.06 25.44
CA ARG A 227 -2.45 2.31 25.92
C ARG A 227 -3.57 2.77 24.99
N LEU A 228 -3.33 2.81 23.68
CA LEU A 228 -4.34 3.19 22.68
C LEU A 228 -5.56 2.27 22.72
N TRP A 229 -5.37 0.97 22.91
CA TRP A 229 -6.45 0.00 23.08
C TRP A 229 -7.32 0.29 24.31
N ASN A 230 -6.71 0.50 25.48
CA ASN A 230 -7.44 0.79 26.71
C ASN A 230 -8.14 2.16 26.65
N GLU A 231 -7.52 3.16 26.02
CA GLU A 231 -8.16 4.45 25.75
C GLU A 231 -9.37 4.33 24.82
N TRP A 232 -9.25 3.51 23.78
CA TRP A 232 -10.37 3.23 22.87
C TRP A 232 -11.54 2.57 23.60
N LEU A 233 -11.27 1.56 24.43
CA LEU A 233 -12.31 0.91 25.25
C LEU A 233 -12.97 1.89 26.23
N ILE A 234 -12.20 2.79 26.86
CA ILE A 234 -12.74 3.87 27.70
C ILE A 234 -13.65 4.79 26.88
N GLY A 235 -13.20 5.24 25.71
CA GLY A 235 -14.00 6.10 24.84
C GLY A 235 -15.30 5.43 24.39
N ARG A 236 -15.25 4.13 24.11
CA ARG A 236 -16.41 3.36 23.63
C ARG A 236 -17.42 3.02 24.72
N TYR A 237 -16.97 2.61 25.90
CA TYR A 237 -17.83 2.06 26.94
C TYR A 237 -18.00 2.97 28.16
N GLY A 238 -17.07 3.88 28.41
CA GLY A 238 -17.07 4.80 29.55
C GLY A 238 -16.72 4.14 30.89
N THR A 239 -17.35 3.02 31.24
CA THR A 239 -17.18 2.34 32.54
C THR A 239 -16.97 0.84 32.42
N THR A 240 -16.28 0.24 33.39
CA THR A 240 -16.08 -1.22 33.45
C THR A 240 -17.40 -2.00 33.45
N ALA A 241 -18.44 -1.47 34.11
CA ALA A 241 -19.76 -2.10 34.13
C ALA A 241 -20.39 -2.19 32.72
N ARG A 242 -20.28 -1.13 31.92
CA ARG A 242 -20.79 -1.12 30.54
C ARG A 242 -19.99 -2.02 29.61
N LEU A 243 -18.66 -2.01 29.74
CA LEU A 243 -17.80 -2.96 29.00
C LEU A 243 -18.17 -4.40 29.35
N LYS A 244 -18.26 -4.73 30.65
CA LYS A 244 -18.64 -6.07 31.11
C LYS A 244 -20.00 -6.48 30.56
N ALA A 245 -21.00 -5.60 30.59
CA ALA A 245 -22.32 -5.87 30.03
C ALA A 245 -22.25 -6.16 28.52
N ALA A 246 -21.50 -5.35 27.75
CA ALA A 246 -21.32 -5.55 26.31
C ALA A 246 -20.54 -6.83 25.97
N TRP A 247 -19.61 -7.22 26.83
CA TRP A 247 -18.77 -8.42 26.69
C TRP A 247 -19.33 -9.64 27.42
N THR A 248 -20.60 -9.63 27.85
CA THR A 248 -21.27 -10.79 28.43
C THR A 248 -22.24 -11.38 27.42
N ASN A 249 -22.16 -12.69 27.15
CA ASN A 249 -23.09 -13.36 26.24
C ASN A 249 -24.44 -13.68 26.90
N SER A 250 -25.38 -14.23 26.15
CA SER A 250 -26.71 -14.63 26.64
C SER A 250 -26.68 -15.68 27.76
N GLY A 251 -25.58 -16.43 27.90
CA GLY A 251 -25.35 -17.38 28.99
C GLY A 251 -24.74 -16.77 30.26
N GLY A 252 -24.56 -15.44 30.31
CA GLY A 252 -23.96 -14.76 31.47
C GLY A 252 -22.44 -14.90 31.57
N ILE A 253 -21.78 -15.45 30.55
CA ILE A 253 -20.33 -15.62 30.51
C ILE A 253 -19.71 -14.33 29.98
N SER A 254 -18.78 -13.74 30.74
CA SER A 254 -18.08 -12.49 30.40
C SER A 254 -16.71 -12.75 29.77
N ALA A 255 -16.39 -12.03 28.70
CA ALA A 255 -15.06 -11.98 28.09
C ALA A 255 -14.08 -11.06 28.83
N LEU A 256 -14.58 -10.21 29.73
CA LEU A 256 -13.76 -9.38 30.61
C LEU A 256 -13.31 -10.21 31.82
N ALA A 257 -12.00 -10.32 32.04
CA ALA A 257 -11.46 -11.07 33.16
C ALA A 257 -11.65 -10.31 34.49
N SER A 258 -11.73 -11.03 35.61
CA SER A 258 -12.06 -10.45 36.92
C SER A 258 -11.08 -9.39 37.42
N GLN A 259 -9.81 -9.47 36.99
CA GLN A 259 -8.76 -8.52 37.32
C GLN A 259 -8.69 -7.30 36.38
N GLU A 260 -9.42 -7.33 35.26
CA GLU A 260 -9.41 -6.29 34.23
C GLU A 260 -10.46 -5.22 34.53
N SER A 261 -10.10 -3.96 34.32
CA SER A 261 -11.01 -2.82 34.46
C SER A 261 -10.52 -1.64 33.62
N LEU A 262 -11.46 -0.84 33.15
CA LEU A 262 -11.17 0.41 32.43
C LEU A 262 -10.48 1.42 33.34
N GLU A 263 -10.86 1.49 34.62
CA GLU A 263 -10.29 2.43 35.58
C GLU A 263 -8.80 2.15 35.83
N ARG A 264 -8.37 0.87 35.80
CA ARG A 264 -6.95 0.47 35.89
C ARG A 264 -6.23 0.43 34.55
N ARG A 265 -6.93 0.62 33.42
CA ARG A 265 -6.37 0.59 32.05
C ARG A 265 -5.56 -0.69 31.76
N ASN A 266 -6.05 -1.81 32.25
CA ASN A 266 -5.35 -3.10 32.19
C ASN A 266 -6.12 -4.18 31.42
N VAL A 267 -7.08 -3.79 30.58
CA VAL A 267 -7.76 -4.74 29.68
C VAL A 267 -6.76 -5.19 28.62
N ARG A 268 -6.49 -6.49 28.55
CA ARG A 268 -5.51 -7.07 27.64
C ARG A 268 -5.92 -6.94 26.17
N LEU A 269 -4.94 -6.79 25.29
CA LEU A 269 -5.12 -7.01 23.86
C LEU A 269 -5.46 -8.48 23.58
N PRO A 270 -6.35 -8.78 22.61
CA PRO A 270 -6.55 -10.16 22.16
C PRO A 270 -5.42 -10.64 21.24
N SER A 271 -5.33 -11.96 21.07
CA SER A 271 -4.63 -12.53 19.91
C SER A 271 -5.52 -12.36 18.68
N MET A 272 -4.92 -11.89 17.59
CA MET A 272 -5.59 -11.69 16.31
C MET A 272 -5.20 -12.76 15.28
N ASP A 273 -4.53 -13.83 15.68
CA ASP A 273 -4.12 -14.94 14.81
C ASP A 273 -5.30 -15.45 13.99
N MET A 274 -5.05 -15.78 12.72
CA MET A 274 -6.09 -16.31 11.83
C MET A 274 -6.56 -17.68 12.32
N MET A 275 -7.87 -17.91 12.26
CA MET A 275 -8.51 -19.16 12.67
C MET A 275 -9.49 -19.61 11.59
N SER A 276 -9.73 -20.92 11.49
CA SER A 276 -10.83 -21.41 10.67
C SER A 276 -12.18 -20.95 11.24
N PHE A 277 -13.22 -20.92 10.41
CA PHE A 277 -14.57 -20.59 10.88
C PHE A 277 -15.02 -21.54 12.00
N GLU A 278 -14.74 -22.84 11.87
CA GLU A 278 -15.03 -23.84 12.90
C GLU A 278 -14.33 -23.54 14.22
N GLN A 279 -13.02 -23.26 14.18
CA GLN A 279 -12.25 -22.88 15.37
C GLN A 279 -12.80 -21.61 16.03
N ALA A 280 -13.22 -20.63 15.22
CA ALA A 280 -13.84 -19.41 15.72
C ALA A 280 -15.18 -19.67 16.41
N THR A 281 -16.01 -20.58 15.87
CA THR A 281 -17.29 -20.96 16.49
C THR A 281 -17.14 -21.74 17.79
N LEU A 282 -16.06 -22.52 17.92
CA LEU A 282 -15.77 -23.33 19.12
C LEU A 282 -14.95 -22.58 20.17
N SER A 283 -14.52 -21.34 19.89
CA SER A 283 -13.68 -20.56 20.80
C SER A 283 -14.41 -20.25 22.12
N PRO A 284 -13.85 -20.60 23.29
CA PRO A 284 -14.49 -20.35 24.57
C PRO A 284 -14.73 -18.86 24.80
N TYR A 285 -15.96 -18.49 25.12
CA TYR A 285 -16.33 -17.07 25.26
C TYR A 285 -15.62 -16.37 26.43
N TYR A 286 -15.27 -17.12 27.48
CA TYR A 286 -14.52 -16.63 28.65
C TYR A 286 -13.02 -16.47 28.41
N ASP A 287 -12.48 -16.91 27.26
CA ASP A 287 -11.06 -16.82 26.98
C ASP A 287 -10.65 -15.34 26.91
N PRO A 288 -9.78 -14.86 27.81
CA PRO A 288 -9.47 -13.45 27.91
C PRO A 288 -8.54 -12.94 26.78
N VAL A 289 -8.10 -13.82 25.88
CA VAL A 289 -7.25 -13.52 24.74
C VAL A 289 -7.97 -13.82 23.42
N ARG A 290 -8.76 -14.90 23.37
CA ARG A 290 -9.39 -15.38 22.12
C ARG A 290 -10.91 -15.20 22.06
N SER A 291 -11.54 -14.63 23.09
CA SER A 291 -12.99 -14.42 23.11
C SER A 291 -13.48 -13.69 21.84
N PRO A 292 -14.56 -14.18 21.20
CA PRO A 292 -15.14 -13.53 20.03
C PRO A 292 -15.51 -12.05 20.25
N ALA A 293 -16.01 -11.69 21.44
CA ALA A 293 -16.37 -10.31 21.76
C ALA A 293 -15.14 -9.38 21.76
N ARG A 294 -14.06 -9.83 22.40
CA ARG A 294 -12.80 -9.08 22.46
C ARG A 294 -12.17 -8.93 21.08
N ARG A 295 -12.13 -10.00 20.29
CA ARG A 295 -11.62 -9.97 18.91
C ARG A 295 -12.46 -9.08 18.00
N SER A 296 -13.79 -9.11 18.16
CA SER A 296 -14.71 -8.23 17.41
C SER A 296 -14.41 -6.76 17.66
N ASP A 297 -14.19 -6.38 18.92
CA ASP A 297 -13.81 -5.02 19.27
C ASP A 297 -12.38 -4.66 18.86
N ALA A 298 -11.45 -5.61 18.88
CA ALA A 298 -10.12 -5.40 18.33
C ALA A 298 -10.15 -5.09 16.82
N VAL A 299 -11.02 -5.74 16.03
CA VAL A 299 -11.22 -5.36 14.63
C VAL A 299 -11.71 -3.92 14.51
N ARG A 300 -12.69 -3.49 15.33
CA ARG A 300 -13.19 -2.10 15.32
C ARG A 300 -12.10 -1.10 15.70
N PHE A 301 -11.34 -1.40 16.74
CA PHE A 301 -10.19 -0.60 17.14
C PHE A 301 -9.15 -0.48 16.02
N ALA A 302 -8.82 -1.59 15.34
CA ALA A 302 -7.91 -1.60 14.19
C ALA A 302 -8.43 -0.69 13.06
N MET A 303 -9.72 -0.82 12.73
CA MET A 303 -10.36 -0.01 11.70
C MET A 303 -10.32 1.48 12.04
N GLU A 304 -10.60 1.86 13.29
CA GLU A 304 -10.59 3.27 13.72
C GLU A 304 -9.17 3.85 13.74
N LEU A 305 -8.17 3.07 14.16
CA LEU A 305 -6.77 3.48 14.14
C LEU A 305 -6.29 3.72 12.71
N GLN A 306 -6.56 2.78 11.80
CA GLN A 306 -6.23 2.89 10.38
C GLN A 306 -6.99 4.03 9.68
N SER A 307 -8.28 4.23 10.00
CA SER A 307 -9.07 5.32 9.44
C SER A 307 -8.54 6.69 9.87
N ARG A 308 -8.10 6.83 11.13
CA ARG A 308 -7.44 8.05 11.61
C ARG A 308 -6.15 8.32 10.86
N TYR A 309 -5.31 7.30 10.70
CA TYR A 309 -4.07 7.38 9.94
C TYR A 309 -4.30 7.81 8.48
N PHE A 310 -5.25 7.19 7.77
CA PHE A 310 -5.54 7.57 6.38
C PHE A 310 -6.08 8.99 6.29
N LYS A 311 -6.97 9.39 7.19
CA LYS A 311 -7.45 10.77 7.27
C LYS A 311 -6.30 11.75 7.49
N GLU A 312 -5.39 11.45 8.42
CA GLU A 312 -4.26 12.32 8.75
C GLU A 312 -3.29 12.51 7.57
N LEU A 313 -2.89 11.43 6.88
CA LEU A 313 -2.01 11.54 5.71
C LEU A 313 -2.70 12.17 4.50
N ARG A 314 -3.97 11.82 4.24
CA ARG A 314 -4.75 12.43 3.17
C ARG A 314 -4.92 13.93 3.39
N ASP A 315 -5.32 14.34 4.60
CA ASP A 315 -5.52 15.75 4.90
C ASP A 315 -4.20 16.52 4.79
N HIS A 316 -3.08 15.94 5.26
CA HIS A 316 -1.76 16.52 5.07
C HIS A 316 -1.42 16.70 3.58
N ALA A 317 -1.55 15.64 2.78
CA ALA A 317 -1.29 15.67 1.33
C ALA A 317 -2.14 16.73 0.61
N VAL A 318 -3.44 16.78 0.90
CA VAL A 318 -4.37 17.75 0.30
C VAL A 318 -4.05 19.19 0.74
N GLN A 319 -3.76 19.42 2.03
CA GLN A 319 -3.36 20.73 2.54
C GLN A 319 -2.07 21.24 1.90
N ARG A 320 -1.18 20.34 1.47
CA ARG A 320 0.05 20.65 0.74
C ARG A 320 -0.16 20.83 -0.76
N GLY A 321 -1.38 20.67 -1.25
CA GLY A 321 -1.75 20.92 -2.64
C GLY A 321 -1.66 19.73 -3.58
N ILE A 322 -1.57 18.49 -3.07
CA ILE A 322 -1.75 17.29 -3.90
C ILE A 322 -3.21 17.22 -4.38
N LYS A 323 -3.41 17.19 -5.70
CA LYS A 323 -4.73 17.28 -6.37
C LYS A 323 -5.24 15.97 -6.95
N VAL A 324 -4.36 14.98 -7.10
CA VAL A 324 -4.66 13.69 -7.72
C VAL A 324 -5.27 12.72 -6.68
N PRO A 325 -6.02 11.69 -7.12
CA PRO A 325 -6.56 10.70 -6.22
C PRO A 325 -5.49 10.03 -5.36
N LEU A 326 -5.82 9.86 -4.09
CA LEU A 326 -5.03 9.13 -3.11
C LEU A 326 -5.65 7.76 -2.85
N HIS A 327 -4.80 6.74 -2.68
CA HIS A 327 -5.24 5.42 -2.25
C HIS A 327 -4.16 4.70 -1.42
N ALA A 328 -4.46 3.47 -1.00
CA ALA A 328 -3.55 2.61 -0.24
C ALA A 328 -3.78 1.15 -0.59
N SER A 329 -2.72 0.33 -0.59
CA SER A 329 -2.83 -1.12 -0.71
C SER A 329 -2.82 -1.79 0.66
N VAL A 330 -3.91 -2.47 0.96
CA VAL A 330 -4.10 -3.23 2.20
C VAL A 330 -4.41 -4.68 1.85
N ARG A 331 -4.40 -5.56 2.83
CA ARG A 331 -4.80 -6.95 2.67
C ARG A 331 -6.24 -7.04 2.14
N THR A 332 -6.41 -7.59 0.94
CA THR A 332 -7.69 -7.49 0.21
C THR A 332 -8.72 -8.54 0.63
N ASP A 333 -8.29 -9.67 1.20
CA ASP A 333 -9.16 -10.73 1.73
C ASP A 333 -9.86 -10.32 3.05
N LEU A 334 -9.38 -9.27 3.74
CA LEU A 334 -10.01 -8.73 4.95
C LEU A 334 -10.84 -7.48 4.63
N LYS A 335 -12.17 -7.68 4.52
CA LYS A 335 -13.14 -6.60 4.24
C LYS A 335 -13.06 -5.39 5.19
N PRO A 336 -12.83 -5.55 6.51
CA PRO A 336 -12.61 -4.40 7.38
C PRO A 336 -11.48 -3.48 6.91
N MET A 337 -10.38 -4.04 6.40
CA MET A 337 -9.21 -3.26 5.98
C MET A 337 -9.49 -2.52 4.67
N THR A 338 -10.04 -3.21 3.65
CA THR A 338 -10.43 -2.56 2.39
C THR A 338 -11.55 -1.53 2.57
N PHE A 339 -12.44 -1.73 3.54
CA PHE A 339 -13.47 -0.76 3.90
C PHE A 339 -12.88 0.55 4.41
N THR A 340 -11.83 0.52 5.24
CA THR A 340 -11.20 1.76 5.72
C THR A 340 -10.55 2.57 4.59
N VAL A 341 -9.99 1.91 3.57
CA VAL A 341 -9.47 2.56 2.35
C VAL A 341 -10.62 3.20 1.59
N ARG A 342 -11.70 2.45 1.31
CA ARG A 342 -12.90 2.96 0.65
C ARG A 342 -13.52 4.15 1.38
N ALA A 343 -13.56 4.11 2.71
CA ALA A 343 -14.15 5.18 3.52
C ALA A 343 -13.24 6.41 3.65
N GLY A 344 -11.92 6.22 3.65
CA GLY A 344 -10.93 7.25 3.94
C GLY A 344 -10.32 7.91 2.70
N LEU A 345 -10.24 7.23 1.56
CA LEU A 345 -9.44 7.65 0.40
C LEU A 345 -10.27 7.70 -0.89
N ASP A 346 -9.65 8.14 -1.99
CA ASP A 346 -10.33 8.44 -3.25
C ASP A 346 -10.53 7.19 -4.11
N MET A 347 -9.60 6.24 -4.01
CA MET A 347 -9.65 4.98 -4.76
C MET A 347 -9.35 3.78 -3.88
N THR A 348 -9.71 2.60 -4.37
CA THR A 348 -9.30 1.32 -3.80
C THR A 348 -8.36 0.61 -4.73
N SER A 349 -7.59 -0.34 -4.21
CA SER A 349 -6.59 -1.02 -5.02
C SER A 349 -6.25 -2.39 -4.47
N GLY A 350 -5.73 -3.26 -5.34
CA GLY A 350 -5.23 -4.56 -4.95
C GLY A 350 -4.36 -5.19 -6.04
N ASN A 351 -3.74 -6.30 -5.67
CA ASN A 351 -2.84 -7.03 -6.56
C ASN A 351 -3.54 -8.27 -7.10
N VAL A 352 -3.15 -8.70 -8.31
CA VAL A 352 -3.70 -9.87 -8.95
C VAL A 352 -2.57 -10.70 -9.57
N TYR A 353 -2.30 -11.86 -8.97
CA TYR A 353 -1.24 -12.75 -9.38
C TYR A 353 -1.82 -14.12 -9.71
N GLN A 354 -1.63 -14.60 -10.94
CA GLN A 354 -2.00 -15.98 -11.29
C GLN A 354 -1.06 -16.98 -10.61
N ASP A 355 0.24 -16.79 -10.83
CA ASP A 355 1.31 -17.54 -10.18
C ASP A 355 2.11 -16.54 -9.33
N HIS A 356 2.36 -16.90 -8.07
CA HIS A 356 3.16 -16.12 -7.13
C HIS A 356 3.99 -17.08 -6.29
N PRO A 357 5.30 -16.83 -6.08
CA PRO A 357 6.16 -17.75 -5.35
C PRO A 357 5.59 -18.10 -3.97
N ALA A 358 5.73 -19.37 -3.58
CA ALA A 358 5.44 -19.82 -2.23
C ALA A 358 6.71 -19.63 -1.38
N PHE A 359 6.64 -18.73 -0.40
CA PHE A 359 7.79 -18.41 0.46
C PHE A 359 8.00 -19.45 1.57
N LEU A 360 9.27 -19.66 1.92
CA LEU A 360 9.63 -20.46 3.09
C LEU A 360 9.17 -19.74 4.37
N ALA A 361 8.78 -20.50 5.40
CA ALA A 361 8.32 -19.93 6.66
C ALA A 361 9.42 -19.07 7.30
N GLY A 362 9.10 -17.82 7.63
CA GLY A 362 10.05 -16.86 8.20
C GLY A 362 10.93 -16.12 7.17
N GLU A 363 10.92 -16.54 5.91
CA GLU A 363 11.68 -15.92 4.85
C GLU A 363 10.81 -15.00 3.98
N GLU A 364 11.44 -13.98 3.41
CA GLU A 364 10.80 -13.11 2.42
C GLU A 364 11.46 -13.30 1.06
N TRP A 365 10.66 -13.39 -0.01
CA TRP A 365 11.14 -13.50 -1.39
C TRP A 365 12.05 -14.70 -1.68
N MET A 366 12.15 -15.63 -0.73
CA MET A 366 12.85 -16.91 -0.86
C MET A 366 11.82 -18.03 -0.84
N GLY A 367 11.72 -18.76 -1.94
CA GLY A 367 10.61 -19.68 -2.12
C GLY A 367 10.78 -20.62 -3.29
N ARG A 368 9.73 -21.41 -3.52
CA ARG A 368 9.60 -22.22 -4.74
C ARG A 368 8.78 -21.44 -5.75
N GLU A 369 9.37 -21.23 -6.92
CA GLU A 369 8.66 -20.78 -8.10
C GLU A 369 7.80 -21.94 -8.64
N PHE A 370 6.62 -21.61 -9.15
CA PHE A 370 5.77 -22.54 -9.85
C PHE A 370 5.04 -21.82 -10.98
N PHE A 371 4.58 -22.59 -11.96
CA PHE A 371 3.77 -22.08 -13.07
C PHE A 371 2.59 -23.03 -13.29
N THR A 372 1.38 -22.49 -13.45
CA THR A 372 0.17 -23.32 -13.58
C THR A 372 -0.30 -23.49 -15.03
N ASN A 373 0.15 -22.64 -15.96
CA ASN A 373 -0.18 -22.66 -17.40
C ASN A 373 -1.70 -22.76 -17.69
N ARG A 374 -2.49 -21.87 -17.07
CA ARG A 374 -3.96 -21.82 -17.22
C ARG A 374 -4.45 -20.49 -17.78
N ASN A 375 -5.67 -20.48 -18.30
CA ASN A 375 -6.38 -19.25 -18.67
C ASN A 375 -6.93 -18.59 -17.40
N TYR A 376 -6.27 -17.52 -16.96
CA TYR A 376 -6.61 -16.86 -15.70
C TYR A 376 -7.98 -16.16 -15.70
N LEU A 377 -8.43 -15.70 -16.87
CA LEU A 377 -9.76 -15.09 -17.02
C LEU A 377 -10.90 -16.12 -16.91
N ALA A 378 -10.62 -17.39 -17.22
CA ALA A 378 -11.61 -18.47 -17.13
C ALA A 378 -11.72 -19.04 -15.71
N GLU A 379 -10.84 -18.65 -14.79
CA GLU A 379 -10.85 -19.17 -13.42
C GLU A 379 -11.97 -18.55 -12.57
N SER A 380 -12.84 -19.40 -12.04
CA SER A 380 -13.98 -19.02 -11.18
C SER A 380 -13.73 -19.23 -9.68
N GLY A 381 -12.58 -19.80 -9.31
CA GLY A 381 -12.21 -20.03 -7.91
C GLY A 381 -11.96 -18.74 -7.14
N SER A 382 -11.77 -18.85 -5.82
CA SER A 382 -11.49 -17.70 -4.93
C SER A 382 -10.20 -16.94 -5.27
N SER A 383 -9.29 -17.55 -6.04
CA SER A 383 -8.04 -16.95 -6.51
C SER A 383 -8.07 -16.53 -7.99
N GLY A 384 -9.17 -16.81 -8.70
CA GLY A 384 -9.34 -16.41 -10.09
C GLY A 384 -9.39 -14.88 -10.26
N PHE A 385 -9.17 -14.38 -11.47
CA PHE A 385 -9.02 -12.95 -11.76
C PHE A 385 -10.20 -12.11 -11.24
N ALA A 386 -11.44 -12.47 -11.64
CA ALA A 386 -12.65 -11.75 -11.24
C ALA A 386 -12.88 -11.80 -9.72
N SER A 387 -12.73 -12.98 -9.11
CA SER A 387 -12.86 -13.17 -7.66
C SER A 387 -11.83 -12.36 -6.87
N SER A 388 -10.60 -12.25 -7.37
CA SER A 388 -9.54 -11.47 -6.74
C SER A 388 -9.83 -9.97 -6.79
N ILE A 389 -10.33 -9.44 -7.91
CA ILE A 389 -10.71 -8.03 -8.03
C ILE A 389 -11.92 -7.69 -7.15
N ALA A 390 -12.93 -8.57 -7.10
CA ALA A 390 -14.13 -8.39 -6.27
C ALA A 390 -13.83 -8.27 -4.76
N LYS A 391 -12.62 -8.64 -4.31
CA LYS A 391 -12.20 -8.50 -2.91
C LYS A 391 -12.01 -7.04 -2.49
N TYR A 392 -11.60 -6.17 -3.40
CA TYR A 392 -11.32 -4.76 -3.11
C TYR A 392 -12.08 -3.77 -4.00
N HIS A 393 -12.83 -4.25 -5.00
CA HIS A 393 -13.69 -3.39 -5.81
C HIS A 393 -14.95 -2.98 -5.03
N TRP A 394 -15.14 -1.67 -4.84
CA TRP A 394 -16.33 -1.09 -4.22
C TRP A 394 -17.08 -0.24 -5.25
N SER A 395 -18.41 -0.37 -5.34
CA SER A 395 -19.20 0.26 -6.40
C SER A 395 -19.17 1.79 -6.41
N ASP A 396 -18.82 2.42 -5.28
CA ASP A 396 -18.75 3.87 -5.12
C ASP A 396 -17.30 4.41 -5.13
N LYS A 397 -16.33 3.59 -5.52
CA LYS A 397 -14.93 4.00 -5.68
C LYS A 397 -14.33 3.41 -6.95
N PRO A 398 -13.48 4.18 -7.66
CA PRO A 398 -12.65 3.57 -8.70
C PRO A 398 -11.65 2.59 -8.07
N GLY A 399 -11.22 1.63 -8.88
CA GLY A 399 -10.27 0.58 -8.51
C GLY A 399 -8.98 0.64 -9.32
N ALA A 400 -7.86 0.27 -8.72
CA ALA A 400 -6.61 0.00 -9.41
C ALA A 400 -6.16 -1.45 -9.22
N ILE A 401 -5.86 -2.14 -10.33
CA ILE A 401 -5.00 -3.32 -10.33
C ILE A 401 -3.57 -2.80 -10.45
N ARG A 402 -2.89 -2.75 -9.32
CA ARG A 402 -1.62 -2.02 -9.13
C ARG A 402 -0.42 -2.89 -9.45
N GLU A 403 -0.59 -4.20 -9.29
CA GLU A 403 0.32 -5.24 -9.73
C GLU A 403 -0.49 -6.36 -10.37
N TRP A 404 -0.08 -6.76 -11.57
CA TRP A 404 -0.66 -7.86 -12.30
C TRP A 404 0.45 -8.72 -12.88
N SER A 405 0.42 -10.03 -12.61
CA SER A 405 1.28 -10.99 -13.30
C SER A 405 0.51 -12.17 -13.85
N THR A 406 0.84 -12.52 -15.10
CA THR A 406 0.70 -13.87 -15.63
C THR A 406 2.08 -14.33 -16.10
N CYS A 407 2.61 -15.36 -15.46
CA CYS A 407 4.01 -15.77 -15.64
C CYS A 407 4.28 -16.35 -17.03
N TRP A 408 5.52 -16.16 -17.51
CA TRP A 408 6.06 -16.90 -18.64
C TRP A 408 6.79 -18.15 -18.12
N PRO A 409 6.62 -19.34 -18.74
CA PRO A 409 5.76 -19.62 -19.89
C PRO A 409 4.28 -19.84 -19.51
N ASN A 410 3.37 -19.20 -20.25
CA ASN A 410 1.92 -19.49 -20.19
C ASN A 410 1.31 -19.32 -21.58
N ALA A 411 0.71 -20.40 -22.11
CA ALA A 411 0.10 -20.43 -23.44
C ALA A 411 -1.14 -19.52 -23.56
N TYR A 412 -1.76 -19.16 -22.44
CA TYR A 412 -2.97 -18.34 -22.37
C TYR A 412 -2.70 -16.86 -22.09
N ARG A 413 -1.43 -16.43 -22.08
CA ARG A 413 -1.05 -15.03 -21.78
C ARG A 413 -1.73 -13.98 -22.67
N GLY A 414 -2.09 -14.34 -23.90
CA GLY A 414 -2.82 -13.44 -24.81
C GLY A 414 -4.24 -13.12 -24.31
N GLY A 415 -4.86 -14.02 -23.55
CA GLY A 415 -6.11 -13.75 -22.83
C GLY A 415 -5.90 -12.93 -21.55
N SER A 416 -4.67 -12.71 -21.12
CA SER A 416 -4.31 -11.89 -19.96
C SER A 416 -3.95 -10.46 -20.34
N ILE A 417 -4.22 -10.04 -21.57
CA ILE A 417 -4.08 -8.66 -22.02
C ILE A 417 -5.51 -8.26 -22.39
N LEU A 418 -6.26 -7.76 -21.40
CA LEU A 418 -7.65 -7.32 -21.58
C LEU A 418 -7.71 -6.02 -22.38
#